data_AF-A0A814EAI8-F1
#
_entry.id   AF-A0A814EAI8-F1
#
_cell.length_a   1.000
_cell.length_b   1.000
_cell.length_c   1.000
_cell.angle_alpha   90.00
_cell.angle_beta   90.00
_cell.angle_gamma   90.00
#
_symmetry.space_group_name_H-M   'P 1'
#
loop_
_entity.id
_entity.type
_entity.pdbx_description
1 polymer ?
#
loop_
_entity_poly.entity_id
_entity_poly.type
_entity_poly.pdbx_seq_one_letter_code
_entity_poly.pdbx_strand_id
1 'polypeptide(L)'
;MEKYIMNIMCIDVKKNYFLNEYKAMYTTDVIEPNRAKLKRMSNDNPLYGLVQEYTIKPSDLLKQLIELCTTKITIDRNYVIKDVLLGDRQSFISPLLSEPCFKGTQIHQTVINLLLVIVTSWSQDGMKYDDLQRVLRYNHNQKMNFDKVWDYLNMHATEKMNIDQLIESTTIEMNTKMKIINIIDTCLKLYCSNSNDIEKYESALNDVTTQLNARSIRSVKIPDGLMQMLLFANLH
;
A
#
# COMPACT_ATOMS: atom_id res chain seq x y z
N MET A 1 45.20 4.35 -35.51
CA MET A 1 44.54 4.31 -34.19
C MET A 1 43.55 5.46 -34.04
N GLU A 2 43.95 6.72 -34.28
CA GLU A 2 43.06 7.90 -34.20
C GLU A 2 41.84 7.86 -35.13
N LYS A 3 42.00 7.47 -36.42
CA LYS A 3 40.85 7.31 -37.35
C LYS A 3 39.83 6.25 -36.90
N TYR A 4 40.29 5.23 -36.18
CA TYR A 4 39.42 4.14 -35.68
C TYR A 4 38.65 4.60 -34.43
N ILE A 5 39.32 5.34 -33.54
CA ILE A 5 38.70 5.98 -32.37
C ILE A 5 37.67 7.03 -32.82
N MET A 6 37.99 7.84 -33.82
CA MET A 6 37.08 8.87 -34.35
C MET A 6 35.84 8.28 -35.04
N ASN A 7 35.99 7.15 -35.75
CA ASN A 7 34.86 6.43 -36.35
C ASN A 7 33.96 5.77 -35.30
N ILE A 8 34.53 5.15 -34.25
CA ILE A 8 33.75 4.57 -33.14
C ILE A 8 32.98 5.67 -32.42
N MET A 9 33.64 6.79 -32.10
CA MET A 9 32.98 7.95 -31.47
C MET A 9 31.86 8.53 -32.34
N CYS A 10 32.03 8.61 -33.66
CA CYS A 10 31.01 9.15 -34.57
C CYS A 10 29.79 8.20 -34.71
N ILE A 11 30.02 6.89 -34.68
CA ILE A 11 28.94 5.87 -34.67
C ILE A 11 28.16 5.95 -33.34
N ASP A 12 28.85 6.04 -32.21
CA ASP A 12 28.23 6.16 -30.89
C ASP A 12 27.43 7.47 -30.75
N VAL A 13 27.95 8.58 -31.28
CA VAL A 13 27.23 9.87 -31.31
C VAL A 13 25.95 9.79 -32.14
N LYS A 14 26.00 9.23 -33.36
CA LYS A 14 24.80 9.07 -34.20
C LYS A 14 23.77 8.12 -33.59
N LYS A 15 24.23 7.04 -32.96
CA LYS A 15 23.38 6.10 -32.22
C LYS A 15 22.68 6.78 -31.03
N ASN A 16 23.41 7.58 -30.26
CA ASN A 16 22.86 8.32 -29.13
C ASN A 16 21.86 9.40 -29.58
N TYR A 17 22.16 10.10 -30.69
CA TYR A 17 21.24 11.07 -31.28
C TYR A 17 19.90 10.42 -31.68
N PHE A 18 19.95 9.34 -32.47
CA PHE A 18 18.76 8.59 -32.87
C PHE A 18 17.97 8.09 -31.66
N LEU A 19 18.67 7.54 -30.66
CA LEU A 19 18.03 7.04 -29.44
C LEU A 19 17.30 8.16 -28.68
N ASN A 20 17.88 9.34 -28.60
CA ASN A 20 17.26 10.49 -27.93
C ASN A 20 16.05 11.02 -28.71
N GLU A 21 16.13 11.12 -30.03
CA GLU A 21 14.96 11.47 -30.86
C GLU A 21 13.84 10.45 -30.71
N TYR A 22 14.17 9.16 -30.78
CA TYR A 22 13.19 8.08 -30.60
C TYR A 22 12.50 8.16 -29.24
N LYS A 23 13.24 8.40 -28.15
CA LYS A 23 12.68 8.58 -26.81
C LYS A 23 11.77 9.80 -26.71
N ALA A 24 12.13 10.91 -27.37
CA ALA A 24 11.31 12.12 -27.40
C ALA A 24 9.99 11.87 -28.15
N MET A 25 10.05 11.20 -29.30
CA MET A 25 8.87 10.78 -30.05
C MET A 25 8.01 9.82 -29.24
N TYR A 26 8.60 8.77 -28.65
CA TYR A 26 7.88 7.81 -27.81
C TYR A 26 7.20 8.48 -26.62
N THR A 27 7.85 9.48 -26.01
CA THR A 27 7.24 10.25 -24.92
C THR A 27 5.99 11.00 -25.40
N THR A 28 6.11 11.69 -26.53
CA THR A 28 5.03 12.53 -27.08
C THR A 28 3.88 11.71 -27.64
N ASP A 29 4.19 10.65 -28.37
CA ASP A 29 3.21 9.91 -29.18
C ASP A 29 2.61 8.72 -28.42
N VAL A 30 3.30 8.20 -27.41
CA VAL A 30 2.88 7.00 -26.66
C VAL A 30 2.64 7.29 -25.19
N ILE A 31 3.60 7.90 -24.49
CA ILE A 31 3.50 8.07 -23.02
C ILE A 31 2.45 9.11 -22.64
N GLU A 32 2.52 10.33 -23.19
CA GLU A 32 1.61 11.41 -22.81
C GLU A 32 0.13 11.09 -23.11
N PRO A 33 -0.25 10.52 -24.28
CA PRO A 33 -1.62 10.12 -24.56
C PRO A 33 -2.15 9.03 -23.62
N ASN A 34 -1.26 8.17 -23.09
CA ASN A 34 -1.63 7.04 -22.25
C ASN A 34 -1.33 7.26 -20.76
N ARG A 35 -0.96 8.48 -20.34
CA ARG A 35 -0.45 8.78 -18.99
C ARG A 35 -1.36 8.28 -17.86
N ALA A 36 -2.67 8.41 -18.02
CA ALA A 36 -3.66 7.97 -17.03
C ALA A 36 -3.70 6.44 -16.84
N LYS A 37 -3.29 5.67 -17.85
CA LYS A 37 -3.34 4.20 -17.85
C LYS A 37 -2.06 3.55 -17.36
N LEU A 38 -0.95 4.29 -17.27
CA LEU A 38 0.37 3.75 -16.94
C LEU A 38 0.41 3.00 -15.59
N LYS A 39 -0.53 3.31 -14.67
CA LYS A 39 -0.73 2.67 -13.37
C LYS A 39 -1.55 1.37 -13.39
N ARG A 40 -1.77 0.75 -14.55
CA ARG A 40 -2.59 -0.47 -14.66
C ARG A 40 -1.87 -1.51 -15.49
N MET A 41 -1.70 -2.73 -14.98
CA MET A 41 -1.09 -3.80 -15.77
C MET A 41 -2.14 -4.48 -16.67
N SER A 42 -2.46 -3.82 -17.79
CA SER A 42 -3.47 -4.23 -18.78
C SER A 42 -2.95 -4.18 -20.21
N ASN A 43 -3.52 -4.98 -21.11
CA ASN A 43 -3.10 -5.09 -22.52
C ASN A 43 -3.11 -3.77 -23.30
N ASP A 44 -3.93 -2.80 -22.90
CA ASP A 44 -4.00 -1.47 -23.51
C ASP A 44 -3.03 -0.45 -22.91
N ASN A 45 -2.22 -0.84 -21.91
CA ASN A 45 -1.20 0.00 -21.32
C ASN A 45 0.16 -0.21 -22.04
N PRO A 46 0.76 0.83 -22.64
CA PRO A 46 2.06 0.71 -23.28
C PRO A 46 3.17 0.23 -22.34
N LEU A 47 3.14 0.60 -21.05
CA LEU A 47 4.09 0.11 -20.07
C LEU A 47 3.96 -1.41 -19.88
N TYR A 48 2.73 -1.94 -19.83
CA TYR A 48 2.53 -3.37 -19.68
C TYR A 48 3.08 -4.14 -20.89
N GLY A 49 2.86 -3.65 -22.12
CA GLY A 49 3.45 -4.22 -23.33
C GLY A 49 4.99 -4.22 -23.28
N LEU A 50 5.61 -3.12 -22.85
CA LEU A 50 7.07 -3.06 -22.69
C LEU A 50 7.59 -4.07 -21.66
N VAL A 51 6.88 -4.25 -20.54
CA VAL A 51 7.26 -5.22 -19.50
C VAL A 51 7.18 -6.64 -20.05
N GLN A 52 6.10 -6.99 -20.77
CA GLN A 52 5.94 -8.31 -21.40
C GLN A 52 7.07 -8.59 -22.39
N GLU A 53 7.38 -7.63 -23.27
CA GLU A 53 8.48 -7.76 -24.23
C GLU A 53 9.83 -7.89 -23.53
N TYR A 54 10.06 -7.16 -22.43
CA TYR A 54 11.28 -7.27 -21.65
C TYR A 54 11.43 -8.67 -21.02
N THR A 55 10.33 -9.27 -20.54
CA THR A 55 10.34 -10.63 -19.99
C THR A 55 10.71 -11.69 -21.03
N ILE A 56 10.32 -11.48 -22.30
CA ILE A 56 10.67 -12.39 -23.41
C ILE A 56 12.11 -12.14 -23.88
N LYS A 57 12.48 -10.87 -24.08
CA LYS A 57 13.78 -10.47 -24.65
C LYS A 57 14.28 -9.18 -23.98
N PRO A 58 15.02 -9.31 -22.85
CA PRO A 58 15.59 -8.16 -22.17
C PRO A 58 16.49 -7.35 -23.10
N SER A 59 16.33 -6.02 -23.09
CA SER A 59 17.24 -5.11 -23.81
C SER A 59 17.35 -3.75 -23.12
N ASP A 60 18.49 -3.09 -23.32
CA ASP A 60 18.74 -1.76 -22.75
C ASP A 60 17.77 -0.70 -23.26
N LEU A 61 17.31 -0.83 -24.51
CA LEU A 61 16.31 0.06 -25.07
C LEU A 61 14.97 -0.10 -24.31
N LEU A 62 14.49 -1.34 -24.16
CA LEU A 62 13.25 -1.60 -23.42
C LEU A 62 13.34 -1.10 -21.98
N LYS A 63 14.48 -1.34 -21.30
CA LYS A 63 14.71 -0.81 -19.95
C LYS A 63 14.60 0.71 -19.89
N GLN A 64 15.20 1.42 -20.87
CA GLN A 64 15.14 2.87 -20.94
C GLN A 64 13.72 3.39 -21.24
N LEU A 65 12.95 2.70 -22.08
CA LEU A 65 11.56 3.06 -22.35
C LEU A 65 10.65 2.81 -21.13
N ILE A 66 10.87 1.71 -20.42
CA ILE A 66 10.20 1.42 -19.14
C ILE A 66 10.49 2.53 -18.13
N GLU A 67 11.75 2.94 -17.99
CA GLU A 67 12.12 4.05 -17.10
C GLU A 67 11.45 5.37 -17.50
N LEU A 68 11.37 5.66 -18.80
CA LEU A 68 10.66 6.84 -19.27
C LEU A 68 9.16 6.80 -18.90
N CYS A 69 8.50 5.66 -19.07
CA CYS A 69 7.12 5.47 -18.65
C CYS A 69 6.96 5.69 -17.14
N THR A 70 7.84 5.11 -16.32
CA THR A 70 7.74 5.18 -14.85
C THR A 70 7.97 6.59 -14.31
N THR A 71 8.81 7.40 -14.96
CA THR A 71 9.04 8.81 -14.54
C THR A 71 7.77 9.67 -14.56
N LYS A 72 6.75 9.29 -15.33
CA LYS A 72 5.47 10.00 -15.42
C LYS A 72 4.43 9.53 -14.40
N ILE A 73 4.74 8.48 -13.64
CA ILE A 73 3.84 7.88 -12.66
C ILE A 73 4.13 8.48 -11.28
N THR A 74 3.15 9.21 -10.75
CA THR A 74 3.20 9.69 -9.36
C THR A 74 2.55 8.68 -8.43
N ILE A 75 3.26 8.20 -7.40
CA ILE A 75 2.70 7.28 -6.41
C ILE A 75 2.71 7.93 -5.03
N ASP A 76 1.57 7.88 -4.35
CA ASP A 76 1.42 8.33 -2.97
C ASP A 76 1.08 7.14 -2.04
N ARG A 77 1.11 7.40 -0.72
CA ARG A 77 0.82 6.40 0.31
C ARG A 77 -0.56 5.75 0.15
N ASN A 78 -1.59 6.53 -0.18
CA ASN A 78 -2.96 6.04 -0.28
C ASN A 78 -3.12 5.10 -1.48
N TYR A 79 -2.47 5.44 -2.59
CA TYR A 79 -2.43 4.59 -3.77
C TYR A 79 -1.74 3.26 -3.46
N VAL A 80 -0.57 3.29 -2.80
CA VAL A 80 0.16 2.05 -2.42
C VAL A 80 -0.71 1.15 -1.54
N ILE A 81 -1.28 1.70 -0.47
CA ILE A 81 -2.17 0.93 0.42
C ILE A 81 -3.34 0.36 -0.37
N LYS A 82 -4.00 1.19 -1.18
CA LYS A 82 -5.18 0.74 -1.94
C LYS A 82 -4.83 -0.34 -2.95
N ASP A 83 -3.75 -0.20 -3.72
CA ASP A 83 -3.36 -1.17 -4.75
C ASP A 83 -2.95 -2.51 -4.11
N VAL A 84 -2.13 -2.46 -3.05
CA VAL A 84 -1.72 -3.66 -2.30
C VAL A 84 -2.91 -4.33 -1.60
N LEU A 85 -3.82 -3.54 -1.01
CA LEU A 85 -4.94 -4.10 -0.25
C LEU A 85 -6.12 -4.55 -1.12
N LEU A 86 -6.33 -3.96 -2.30
CA LEU A 86 -7.40 -4.42 -3.19
C LEU A 86 -6.98 -5.66 -3.99
N GLY A 87 -5.67 -5.80 -4.27
CA GLY A 87 -5.12 -6.99 -4.92
C GLY A 87 -5.81 -7.31 -6.24
N ASP A 88 -6.17 -6.29 -7.01
CA ASP A 88 -6.84 -6.48 -8.29
C ASP A 88 -5.89 -7.08 -9.34
N ARG A 89 -6.45 -7.67 -10.41
CA ARG A 89 -5.66 -8.28 -11.49
C ARG A 89 -4.85 -7.26 -12.31
N GLN A 90 -5.12 -5.98 -12.15
CA GLN A 90 -4.48 -4.87 -12.85
C GLN A 90 -3.50 -4.11 -11.94
N SER A 91 -3.20 -4.65 -10.75
CA SER A 91 -2.34 -4.05 -9.74
C SER A 91 -1.00 -3.69 -10.36
N PHE A 92 -0.55 -2.47 -10.08
CA PHE A 92 0.74 -1.99 -10.53
C PHE A 92 1.85 -2.35 -9.54
N ILE A 93 1.56 -2.29 -8.24
CA ILE A 93 2.57 -2.40 -7.19
C ILE A 93 3.18 -3.80 -7.13
N SER A 94 2.37 -4.86 -7.25
CA SER A 94 2.91 -6.22 -7.19
C SER A 94 3.89 -6.52 -8.34
N PRO A 95 3.54 -6.26 -9.63
CA PRO A 95 4.46 -6.38 -10.74
C PRO A 95 5.66 -5.43 -10.65
N LEU A 96 5.45 -4.20 -10.14
CA LEU A 96 6.54 -3.26 -9.93
C LEU A 96 7.63 -3.85 -9.03
N LEU A 97 7.24 -4.53 -7.94
CA LEU A 97 8.19 -5.12 -6.99
C LEU A 97 8.81 -6.42 -7.50
N SER A 98 8.07 -7.23 -8.27
CA SER A 98 8.54 -8.55 -8.70
C SER A 98 9.33 -8.56 -10.01
N GLU A 99 9.03 -7.67 -10.95
CA GLU A 99 9.61 -7.73 -12.29
C GLU A 99 11.03 -7.12 -12.36
N PRO A 100 12.03 -7.82 -12.94
CA PRO A 100 13.41 -7.35 -12.98
C PRO A 100 13.62 -6.01 -13.69
N CYS A 101 12.74 -5.67 -14.64
CA CYS A 101 12.84 -4.41 -15.40
C CYS A 101 12.68 -3.16 -14.52
N PHE A 102 11.97 -3.27 -13.40
CA PHE A 102 11.77 -2.15 -12.47
C PHE A 102 12.87 -2.05 -11.41
N LYS A 103 13.76 -3.03 -11.32
CA LYS A 103 14.83 -3.01 -10.32
C LYS A 103 15.80 -1.86 -10.58
N GLY A 104 15.97 -1.01 -9.57
CA GLY A 104 16.84 0.17 -9.62
C GLY A 104 16.19 1.43 -10.21
N THR A 105 14.93 1.35 -10.63
CA THR A 105 14.16 2.53 -11.07
C THR A 105 13.78 3.40 -9.86
N GLN A 106 13.58 4.70 -10.08
CA GLN A 106 13.21 5.62 -8.98
C GLN A 106 11.85 5.26 -8.36
N ILE A 107 10.89 4.84 -9.18
CA ILE A 107 9.55 4.48 -8.73
C ILE A 107 9.58 3.24 -7.83
N HIS A 108 10.42 2.27 -8.14
CA HIS A 108 10.60 1.06 -7.37
C HIS A 108 11.11 1.38 -5.96
N GLN A 109 12.16 2.21 -5.87
CA GLN A 109 12.66 2.67 -4.58
C GLN A 109 11.61 3.48 -3.79
N THR A 110 10.86 4.33 -4.49
CA THR A 110 9.79 5.15 -3.88
C THR A 110 8.72 4.26 -3.26
N VAL A 111 8.28 3.22 -3.97
CA VAL A 111 7.26 2.29 -3.48
C VAL A 111 7.77 1.47 -2.29
N ILE A 112 9.01 0.96 -2.35
CA ILE A 112 9.61 0.26 -1.20
C ILE A 112 9.65 1.16 0.03
N ASN A 113 10.11 2.40 -0.11
CA ASN A 113 10.18 3.35 1.00
C ASN A 113 8.79 3.65 1.58
N LEU A 114 7.79 3.87 0.72
CA LEU A 114 6.41 4.10 1.16
C LEU A 114 5.84 2.89 1.89
N LEU A 115 6.08 1.68 1.38
CA LEU A 115 5.67 0.45 2.03
C LEU A 115 6.33 0.31 3.41
N LEU A 116 7.65 0.47 3.52
CA LEU A 116 8.33 0.42 4.82
C LEU A 116 7.73 1.42 5.83
N VAL A 117 7.45 2.66 5.41
CA VAL A 117 6.79 3.66 6.26
C VAL A 117 5.38 3.23 6.69
N ILE A 118 4.58 2.67 5.77
CA ILE A 118 3.24 2.14 6.08
C ILE A 118 3.33 1.07 7.15
N VAL A 119 4.28 0.14 6.98
CA VAL A 119 4.43 -0.99 7.89
C VAL A 119 4.93 -0.56 9.25
N THR A 120 5.94 0.31 9.31
CA THR A 120 6.41 0.87 10.59
C THR A 120 5.26 1.54 11.34
N SER A 121 4.42 2.30 10.63
CA SER A 121 3.22 2.91 11.22
C SER A 121 2.22 1.86 11.70
N TRP A 122 1.98 0.77 10.97
CA TRP A 122 1.10 -0.29 11.46
C TRP A 122 1.67 -1.04 12.66
N SER A 123 2.98 -1.29 12.69
CA SER A 123 3.63 -1.93 13.83
C SER A 123 3.54 -1.09 15.11
N GLN A 124 3.57 0.23 14.99
CA GLN A 124 3.44 1.17 16.11
C GLN A 124 1.98 1.40 16.51
N ASP A 125 1.15 1.84 15.57
CA ASP A 125 -0.19 2.36 15.83
C ASP A 125 -1.32 1.36 15.51
N GLY A 126 -0.98 0.19 15.00
CA GLY A 126 -1.93 -0.77 14.46
C GLY A 126 -2.44 -0.36 13.09
N MET A 127 -3.20 -1.27 12.46
CA MET A 127 -3.91 -0.97 11.22
C MET A 127 -5.15 -0.10 11.49
N LYS A 128 -5.64 0.57 10.45
CA LYS A 128 -7.01 1.12 10.47
C LYS A 128 -8.03 -0.01 10.38
N TYR A 129 -9.22 0.22 10.91
CA TYR A 129 -10.30 -0.77 10.88
C TYR A 129 -10.63 -1.26 9.46
N ASP A 130 -10.82 -0.35 8.51
CA ASP A 130 -11.14 -0.70 7.12
C ASP A 130 -10.05 -1.54 6.46
N ASP A 131 -8.78 -1.22 6.72
CA ASP A 131 -7.64 -1.95 6.15
C ASP A 131 -7.58 -3.36 6.75
N LEU A 132 -7.77 -3.49 8.06
CA LEU A 132 -7.85 -4.78 8.74
C LEU A 132 -9.01 -5.64 8.18
N GLN A 133 -10.20 -5.05 8.04
CA GLN A 133 -11.37 -5.75 7.50
C GLN A 133 -11.16 -6.24 6.06
N ARG A 134 -10.44 -5.47 5.23
CA ARG A 134 -10.10 -5.91 3.88
C ARG A 134 -9.21 -7.15 3.91
N VAL A 135 -8.13 -7.11 4.70
CA VAL A 135 -7.19 -8.23 4.81
C VAL A 135 -7.86 -9.50 5.32
N LEU A 136 -8.70 -9.39 6.35
CA LEU A 136 -9.43 -10.54 6.92
C LEU A 136 -10.44 -11.17 5.95
N ARG A 137 -10.82 -10.48 4.87
CA ARG A 137 -11.79 -10.94 3.86
C ARG A 137 -11.13 -11.36 2.55
N TYR A 138 -9.81 -11.43 2.48
CA TYR A 138 -9.13 -11.85 1.27
C TYR A 138 -9.53 -13.23 0.80
N ASN A 139 -9.76 -13.35 -0.50
CA ASN A 139 -9.72 -14.64 -1.16
C ASN A 139 -8.26 -15.12 -1.32
N HIS A 140 -8.09 -16.37 -1.74
CA HIS A 140 -6.77 -16.99 -1.90
C HIS A 140 -5.80 -16.18 -2.76
N ASN A 141 -6.25 -15.63 -3.89
CA ASN A 141 -5.39 -14.86 -4.80
C ASN A 141 -4.96 -13.52 -4.19
N GLN A 142 -5.88 -12.84 -3.50
CA GLN A 142 -5.58 -11.58 -2.82
C GLN A 142 -4.58 -11.79 -1.68
N LYS A 143 -4.76 -12.85 -0.87
CA LYS A 143 -3.81 -13.21 0.19
C LYS A 143 -2.44 -13.55 -0.38
N MET A 144 -2.38 -14.36 -1.45
CA MET A 144 -1.11 -14.69 -2.11
C MET A 144 -0.38 -13.44 -2.63
N ASN A 145 -1.09 -12.49 -3.25
CA ASN A 145 -0.47 -11.25 -3.74
C ASN A 145 0.02 -10.37 -2.57
N PHE A 146 -0.77 -10.27 -1.51
CA PHE A 146 -0.40 -9.55 -0.30
C PHE A 146 0.85 -10.15 0.35
N ASP A 147 0.91 -11.48 0.48
CA ASP A 147 2.04 -12.20 1.07
C ASP A 147 3.31 -12.02 0.22
N LYS A 148 3.20 -12.05 -1.12
CA LYS A 148 4.35 -11.77 -2.02
C LYS A 148 4.92 -10.38 -1.81
N VAL A 149 4.08 -9.36 -1.68
CA VAL A 149 4.52 -8.00 -1.38
C VAL A 149 5.26 -7.99 -0.05
N TRP A 150 4.76 -8.74 0.93
CA TRP A 150 5.35 -8.79 2.26
C TRP A 150 6.69 -9.52 2.32
N ASP A 151 6.77 -10.68 1.69
CA ASP A 151 8.01 -11.45 1.57
C ASP A 151 9.09 -10.62 0.91
N TYR A 152 8.72 -9.86 -0.13
CA TYR A 152 9.61 -8.92 -0.78
C TYR A 152 10.11 -7.85 0.19
N LEU A 153 9.21 -7.20 0.96
CA LEU A 153 9.60 -6.19 1.94
C LEU A 153 10.52 -6.75 3.03
N ASN A 154 10.28 -7.98 3.49
CA ASN A 154 11.12 -8.67 4.47
C ASN A 154 12.56 -8.93 3.97
N MET A 155 12.78 -8.98 2.65
CA MET A 155 14.14 -9.04 2.08
C MET A 155 14.86 -7.69 2.13
N HIS A 156 14.12 -6.59 2.26
CA HIS A 156 14.63 -5.22 2.21
C HIS A 156 14.58 -4.47 3.55
N ALA A 157 13.82 -4.98 4.52
CA ALA A 157 13.73 -4.42 5.86
C ALA A 157 14.95 -4.80 6.72
N THR A 158 15.36 -3.90 7.62
CA THR A 158 16.41 -4.17 8.61
C THR A 158 15.97 -5.18 9.67
N GLU A 159 14.67 -5.22 9.96
CA GLU A 159 14.06 -6.16 10.90
C GLU A 159 12.96 -6.93 10.17
N LYS A 160 12.96 -8.26 10.34
CA LYS A 160 11.90 -9.10 9.78
C LYS A 160 10.59 -8.80 10.47
N MET A 161 9.56 -8.52 9.67
CA MET A 161 8.23 -8.18 10.15
C MET A 161 7.29 -9.35 9.94
N ASN A 162 6.64 -9.79 11.01
CA ASN A 162 5.60 -10.82 10.94
C ASN A 162 4.23 -10.15 10.76
N ILE A 163 3.77 -10.05 9.51
CA ILE A 163 2.50 -9.40 9.19
C ILE A 163 1.30 -10.14 9.76
N ASP A 164 1.35 -11.47 9.79
CA ASP A 164 0.23 -12.27 10.32
C ASP A 164 0.09 -12.03 11.82
N GLN A 165 1.20 -11.98 12.56
CA GLN A 165 1.18 -11.61 13.99
C GLN A 165 0.69 -10.17 14.20
N LEU A 166 1.04 -9.23 13.30
CA LEU A 166 0.54 -7.86 13.36
C LEU A 166 -0.98 -7.80 13.14
N ILE A 167 -1.49 -8.53 12.14
CA ILE A 167 -2.92 -8.65 11.85
C ILE A 167 -3.65 -9.29 13.03
N GLU A 168 -3.13 -10.39 13.57
CA GLU A 168 -3.71 -11.11 14.71
C GLU A 168 -3.79 -10.21 15.95
N SER A 169 -2.67 -9.59 16.35
CA SER A 169 -2.64 -8.70 17.51
C SER A 169 -3.57 -7.50 17.35
N THR A 170 -3.63 -6.91 16.16
CA THR A 170 -4.56 -5.80 15.86
C THR A 170 -6.02 -6.27 15.89
N THR A 171 -6.30 -7.51 15.46
CA THR A 171 -7.64 -8.11 15.50
C THR A 171 -8.11 -8.36 16.93
N ILE A 172 -7.25 -8.95 17.78
CA ILE A 172 -7.54 -9.17 19.20
C ILE A 172 -7.88 -7.84 19.89
N GLU A 173 -7.10 -6.80 19.61
CA GLU A 173 -7.31 -5.49 20.20
C GLU A 173 -8.60 -4.83 19.73
N MET A 174 -8.90 -4.89 18.43
CA MET A 174 -10.16 -4.40 17.88
C MET A 174 -11.35 -5.10 18.54
N ASN A 175 -11.31 -6.43 18.61
CA ASN A 175 -12.36 -7.23 19.23
C ASN A 175 -12.53 -6.89 20.71
N THR A 176 -11.44 -6.63 21.43
CA THR A 176 -11.48 -6.21 22.84
C THR A 176 -12.18 -4.86 22.98
N LYS A 177 -11.83 -3.87 22.15
CA LYS A 177 -12.47 -2.53 22.18
C LYS A 177 -13.95 -2.61 21.84
N MET A 178 -14.32 -3.39 20.81
CA MET A 178 -15.72 -3.62 20.45
C MET A 178 -16.50 -4.33 21.55
N LYS A 179 -15.90 -5.31 22.23
CA LYS A 179 -16.52 -6.00 23.36
C LYS A 179 -16.80 -5.03 24.51
N ILE A 180 -15.85 -4.15 24.85
CA ILE A 180 -16.02 -3.12 25.88
C ILE A 180 -17.17 -2.19 25.51
N ILE A 181 -17.19 -1.68 24.28
CA ILE A 181 -18.26 -0.81 23.77
C ILE A 181 -19.63 -1.48 23.92
N ASN A 182 -19.75 -2.74 23.48
CA ASN A 182 -21.02 -3.47 23.53
C ASN A 182 -21.51 -3.76 24.96
N ILE A 183 -20.60 -4.12 25.87
CA ILE A 183 -20.95 -4.35 27.28
C ILE A 183 -21.48 -3.07 27.90
N ILE A 184 -20.76 -1.96 27.74
CA ILE A 184 -21.16 -0.69 28.33
C ILE A 184 -22.47 -0.18 27.74
N ASP A 185 -22.62 -0.24 26.41
CA ASP A 185 -23.88 0.13 25.73
C ASP A 185 -25.06 -0.68 26.27
N THR A 186 -24.88 -1.98 26.49
CA THR A 186 -25.91 -2.85 27.07
C THR A 186 -26.22 -2.45 28.52
N CYS A 187 -25.19 -2.16 29.33
CA CYS A 187 -25.38 -1.72 30.72
C CYS A 187 -26.11 -0.38 30.81
N LEU A 188 -25.78 0.58 29.94
CA LEU A 188 -26.46 1.88 29.90
C LEU A 188 -27.95 1.69 29.61
N LYS A 189 -28.28 0.84 28.63
CA LYS A 189 -29.67 0.53 28.26
C LYS A 189 -30.45 -0.18 29.36
N LEU A 190 -29.82 -1.11 30.09
CA LEU A 190 -30.50 -1.92 31.10
C LEU A 190 -30.62 -1.24 32.47
N TYR A 191 -29.57 -0.53 32.90
CA TYR A 191 -29.45 -0.09 34.30
C TYR A 191 -29.43 1.43 34.47
N CYS A 192 -29.17 2.20 33.40
CA CYS A 192 -28.96 3.65 33.49
C CYS A 192 -30.02 4.48 32.77
N SER A 193 -31.15 3.89 32.38
CA SER A 193 -32.20 4.55 31.59
C SER A 193 -32.79 5.83 32.21
N ASN A 194 -32.60 6.05 33.53
CA ASN A 194 -33.00 7.26 34.24
C ASN A 194 -31.82 7.97 34.94
N SER A 195 -30.55 7.68 34.59
CA SER A 195 -29.41 8.35 35.21
C SER A 195 -29.18 9.73 34.58
N ASN A 196 -28.72 10.70 35.38
CA ASN A 196 -28.46 12.07 34.93
C ASN A 196 -27.22 12.17 34.02
N ASP A 197 -26.42 11.11 33.97
CA ASP A 197 -25.11 11.04 33.36
C ASP A 197 -25.06 10.08 32.15
N ILE A 198 -26.20 9.50 31.75
CA ILE A 198 -26.31 8.62 30.57
C ILE A 198 -25.80 9.28 29.28
N GLU A 199 -26.22 10.51 28.99
CA GLU A 199 -25.83 11.25 27.78
C GLU A 199 -24.31 11.43 27.67
N LYS A 200 -23.64 11.65 28.81
CA LYS A 200 -22.17 11.78 28.86
C LYS A 200 -21.49 10.47 28.44
N TYR A 201 -21.99 9.33 28.91
CA TYR A 201 -21.42 8.03 28.57
C TYR A 201 -21.75 7.61 27.13
N GLU A 202 -22.97 7.90 26.64
CA GLU A 202 -23.35 7.70 25.24
C GLU A 202 -22.48 8.53 24.29
N SER A 203 -22.23 9.80 24.62
CA SER A 203 -21.31 10.65 23.86
C SER A 203 -19.90 10.06 23.83
N ALA A 204 -19.40 9.60 24.97
CA ALA A 204 -18.08 8.99 25.05
C ALA A 204 -17.99 7.69 24.22
N LEU A 205 -19.03 6.86 24.21
CA LEU A 205 -19.10 5.64 23.38
C LEU A 205 -19.14 5.97 21.89
N ASN A 206 -19.93 6.97 21.50
CA ASN A 206 -19.98 7.45 20.12
C ASN A 206 -18.64 8.03 19.66
N ASP A 207 -17.94 8.74 20.53
CA ASP A 207 -16.61 9.29 20.24
C ASP A 207 -15.59 8.17 20.02
N VAL A 208 -15.58 7.14 20.87
CA VAL A 208 -14.70 5.97 20.69
C VAL A 208 -15.03 5.25 19.38
N THR A 209 -16.31 5.02 19.09
CA THR A 209 -16.77 4.36 17.85
C THR A 209 -16.35 5.14 16.61
N THR A 210 -16.52 6.47 16.63
CA THR A 210 -16.10 7.38 15.55
C THR A 210 -14.58 7.33 15.37
N GLN A 211 -13.82 7.31 16.47
CA GLN A 211 -12.37 7.22 16.41
C GLN A 211 -11.88 5.87 15.88
N LEU A 212 -12.53 4.75 16.22
CA LEU A 212 -12.19 3.42 15.67
C LEU A 212 -12.36 3.35 14.15
N ASN A 213 -13.33 4.08 13.60
CA ASN A 213 -13.52 4.18 12.16
C ASN A 213 -12.53 5.13 11.46
N ALA A 214 -12.02 6.14 12.17
CA ALA A 214 -11.18 7.18 11.57
C ALA A 214 -9.67 6.97 11.78
N ARG A 215 -9.27 6.31 12.86
CA ARG A 215 -7.87 6.23 13.32
C ARG A 215 -7.36 4.78 13.32
N SER A 216 -6.06 4.63 13.51
CA SER A 216 -5.45 3.31 13.70
C SER A 216 -5.91 2.72 15.04
N ILE A 217 -6.14 1.40 15.05
CA ILE A 217 -6.83 0.73 16.16
C ILE A 217 -6.12 0.97 17.50
N ARG A 218 -4.77 0.88 17.60
CA ARG A 218 -4.04 1.08 18.88
C ARG A 218 -4.12 2.50 19.40
N SER A 219 -4.17 3.47 18.49
CA SER A 219 -4.22 4.89 18.87
C SER A 219 -5.52 5.28 19.58
N VAL A 220 -6.59 4.51 19.41
CA VAL A 220 -7.87 4.77 20.07
C VAL A 220 -7.85 4.24 21.49
N LYS A 221 -7.96 5.14 22.47
CA LYS A 221 -8.04 4.79 23.89
C LYS A 221 -9.50 4.73 24.33
N ILE A 222 -9.84 3.75 25.16
CA ILE A 222 -11.10 3.75 25.89
C ILE A 222 -10.96 4.75 27.04
N PRO A 223 -11.83 5.77 27.16
CA PRO A 223 -11.83 6.70 28.27
C PRO A 223 -11.93 6.00 29.64
N ASP A 224 -11.23 6.52 30.65
CA ASP A 224 -11.20 5.92 31.99
C ASP A 224 -12.59 5.79 32.62
N GLY A 225 -13.49 6.74 32.36
CA GLY A 225 -14.87 6.67 32.84
C GLY A 225 -15.63 5.45 32.28
N LEU A 226 -15.39 5.08 31.02
CA LEU A 226 -15.95 3.86 30.42
C LEU A 226 -15.30 2.60 31.00
N MET A 227 -13.99 2.63 31.27
CA MET A 227 -13.29 1.52 31.92
C MET A 227 -13.80 1.27 33.35
N GLN A 228 -14.12 2.33 34.10
CA GLN A 228 -14.72 2.21 35.43
C GLN A 228 -16.09 1.54 35.36
N MET A 229 -16.95 1.91 34.40
CA MET A 229 -18.23 1.24 34.19
C MET A 229 -18.09 -0.25 33.89
N LEU A 230 -17.07 -0.64 33.12
CA LEU A 230 -16.80 -2.05 32.81
C LEU A 230 -16.51 -2.87 34.08
N LEU A 231 -15.85 -2.29 35.09
CA LEU A 231 -15.60 -2.97 36.37
C LEU A 231 -16.91 -3.28 37.10
N PHE A 232 -17.87 -2.35 37.08
CA PHE A 232 -19.20 -2.57 37.66
C PHE A 232 -20.02 -3.58 36.86
N ALA A 233 -19.92 -3.54 35.52
CA ALA A 233 -20.62 -4.46 34.62
C ALA A 233 -20.19 -5.92 34.79
N ASN A 234 -18.92 -6.19 35.13
CA ASN A 234 -18.41 -7.56 35.31
C ASN A 234 -18.65 -8.13 36.72
N LEU A 235 -19.20 -7.35 37.65
CA LEU A 235 -19.53 -7.77 39.02
C LEU A 235 -20.97 -8.28 39.16
N HIS A 236 -21.77 -8.21 38.09
CA HIS A 236 -23.16 -8.64 37.99
C HIS A 236 -23.35 -9.60 36.82
#